data_AF-A0A7X9PAH1-F1
#
_entry.id   AF-A0A7X9PAH1-F1
#
_cell.length_a   1.000
_cell.length_b   1.000
_cell.length_c   1.000
_cell.angle_alpha   90.00
_cell.angle_beta   90.00
_cell.angle_gamma   90.00
#
_symmetry.space_group_name_H-M   'P 1'
#
loop_
_entity.id
_entity.type
_entity.pdbx_description
1 polymer ?
#
loop_
_entity_poly.entity_id
_entity_poly.type
_entity_poly.pdbx_seq_one_letter_code
_entity_poly.pdbx_strand_id
1 'polypeptide(L)'
;MTPKQIATAALTFQPYEGPPPHMELEFQLAPQLVGEEVIRWQMFKDIPKHKRRDELVRNARLWIQIAEKLDWAVITGIHWLPVDAQIETVALIREMVGDKYMLATGLTGTQGIPSSEEMNPLITRMSEDIEGLEEDLGKMCDQAASDIRELTAGGIDIVFLLTDYAFNSGPFFSPRMFRR
;
A
#
# COMPACT_ATOMS: atom_id res chain seq x y z
N MET A 1 7.09 -6.49 23.92
CA MET A 1 6.39 -5.50 23.07
C MET A 1 5.71 -6.24 21.95
N THR A 2 4.54 -5.81 21.49
CA THR A 2 3.92 -6.38 20.28
C THR A 2 4.76 -5.99 19.06
N PRO A 3 4.67 -6.73 17.94
CA PRO A 3 5.33 -6.33 16.70
C PRO A 3 4.98 -4.89 16.29
N LYS A 4 3.72 -4.48 16.43
CA LYS A 4 3.30 -3.07 16.23
C LYS A 4 4.06 -2.09 17.12
N GLN A 5 4.18 -2.36 18.42
CA GLN A 5 4.89 -1.48 19.35
C GLN A 5 6.38 -1.32 18.97
N ILE A 6 7.02 -2.39 18.49
CA ILE A 6 8.41 -2.35 18.00
C ILE A 6 8.50 -1.50 16.73
N ALA A 7 7.59 -1.70 15.77
CA ALA A 7 7.52 -0.88 14.55
C ALA A 7 7.30 0.61 14.88
N THR A 8 6.38 0.93 15.78
CA THR A 8 6.15 2.31 16.24
C THR A 8 7.40 2.90 16.88
N ALA A 9 8.07 2.16 17.77
CA ALA A 9 9.29 2.65 18.41
C ALA A 9 10.39 2.94 17.37
N ALA A 10 10.60 2.05 16.41
CA ALA A 10 11.57 2.25 15.34
C ALA A 10 11.26 3.48 14.48
N LEU A 11 10.00 3.65 14.04
CA LEU A 11 9.58 4.78 13.19
C LEU A 11 9.58 6.13 13.92
N THR A 12 9.50 6.12 15.25
CA THR A 12 9.48 7.33 16.09
C THR A 12 10.80 7.55 16.83
N PHE A 13 11.86 6.85 16.43
CA PHE A 13 13.21 6.95 17.00
C PHE A 13 13.26 6.72 18.51
N GLN A 14 12.39 5.84 19.03
CA GLN A 14 12.39 5.42 20.44
C GLN A 14 13.20 4.12 20.62
N PRO A 15 13.84 3.91 21.78
CA PRO A 15 14.51 2.66 22.09
C PRO A 15 13.54 1.46 22.13
N TYR A 16 13.99 0.32 21.63
CA TYR A 16 13.32 -0.97 21.76
C TYR A 16 14.36 -2.11 21.85
N GLU A 17 13.94 -3.26 22.36
CA GLU A 17 14.77 -4.46 22.41
C GLU A 17 14.43 -5.41 21.26
N GLY A 18 15.43 -6.14 20.77
CA GLY A 18 15.27 -7.12 19.70
C GLY A 18 15.81 -6.65 18.34
N PRO A 19 15.61 -7.46 17.28
CA PRO A 19 16.02 -7.09 15.93
C PRO A 19 15.17 -5.94 15.38
N PRO A 20 15.65 -5.23 14.34
CA PRO A 20 14.85 -4.24 13.64
C PRO A 20 13.51 -4.82 13.14
N PRO A 21 12.39 -4.09 13.27
CA PRO A 21 11.09 -4.56 12.80
C PRO A 21 11.14 -4.81 11.30
N HIS A 22 10.74 -6.02 10.90
CA HIS A 22 10.79 -6.44 9.52
C HIS A 22 9.42 -6.36 8.85
N MET A 23 9.42 -6.03 7.57
CA MET A 23 8.28 -6.13 6.67
C MET A 23 8.79 -6.27 5.24
N GLU A 24 7.94 -6.80 4.37
CA GLU A 24 8.16 -6.75 2.93
C GLU A 24 7.07 -5.88 2.31
N LEU A 25 7.45 -4.98 1.40
CA LEU A 25 6.46 -4.14 0.72
C LEU A 25 5.61 -5.02 -0.21
N GLU A 26 6.27 -5.97 -0.89
CA GLU A 26 5.67 -6.85 -1.87
C GLU A 26 6.05 -8.32 -1.70
N PHE A 27 5.08 -9.14 -1.29
CA PHE A 27 5.32 -10.57 -1.08
C PHE A 27 4.60 -11.43 -2.12
N GLN A 28 5.37 -12.23 -2.84
CA GLN A 28 4.89 -13.03 -3.97
C GLN A 28 4.99 -14.55 -3.72
N LEU A 29 5.58 -14.97 -2.60
CA LEU A 29 5.87 -16.37 -2.30
C LEU A 29 4.87 -17.00 -1.31
N ALA A 30 3.63 -16.50 -1.26
CA ALA A 30 2.59 -17.02 -0.38
C ALA A 30 2.30 -18.52 -0.63
N PRO A 31 2.15 -19.01 -1.87
CA PRO A 31 1.94 -20.45 -2.11
C PRO A 31 3.08 -21.32 -1.57
N GLN A 32 4.32 -20.85 -1.66
CA GLN A 32 5.49 -21.58 -1.18
C GLN A 32 5.59 -21.57 0.35
N LEU A 33 5.17 -20.48 1.00
CA LEU A 33 5.31 -20.31 2.45
C LEU A 33 4.13 -20.88 3.25
N VAL A 34 2.91 -20.66 2.78
CA VAL A 34 1.65 -21.02 3.48
C VAL A 34 0.76 -21.97 2.68
N GLY A 35 1.16 -22.37 1.47
CA GLY A 35 0.43 -23.38 0.67
C GLY A 35 -0.77 -22.84 -0.11
N GLU A 36 -1.07 -21.54 -0.02
CA GLU A 36 -2.23 -20.92 -0.65
C GLU A 36 -1.90 -19.56 -1.28
N GLU A 37 -2.68 -19.18 -2.28
CA GLU A 37 -2.61 -17.84 -2.89
C GLU A 37 -3.39 -16.82 -2.05
N VAL A 38 -2.73 -15.67 -1.86
CA VAL A 38 -3.35 -14.44 -1.34
C VAL A 38 -4.18 -13.76 -2.44
N ILE A 39 -5.24 -13.08 -2.04
CA ILE A 39 -6.14 -12.40 -2.98
C ILE A 39 -5.47 -11.12 -3.49
N ARG A 40 -5.39 -11.00 -4.81
CA ARG A 40 -5.02 -9.75 -5.51
C ARG A 40 -6.22 -9.16 -6.23
N TRP A 41 -6.12 -7.89 -6.67
CA TRP A 41 -7.20 -7.20 -7.39
C TRP A 41 -7.84 -8.04 -8.51
N GLN A 42 -7.02 -8.68 -9.34
CA GLN A 42 -7.51 -9.48 -10.47
C GLN A 42 -8.33 -10.69 -10.03
N MET A 43 -8.06 -11.25 -8.85
CA MET A 43 -8.88 -12.32 -8.26
C MET A 43 -10.12 -11.72 -7.59
N PHE A 44 -9.95 -10.64 -6.82
CA PHE A 44 -11.02 -10.03 -6.03
C PHE A 44 -12.21 -9.58 -6.89
N LYS A 45 -11.95 -8.97 -8.05
CA LYS A 45 -13.00 -8.50 -8.96
C LYS A 45 -13.94 -9.63 -9.44
N ASP A 46 -13.41 -10.86 -9.51
CA ASP A 46 -14.13 -12.04 -10.00
C ASP A 46 -14.81 -12.82 -8.87
N ILE A 47 -14.55 -12.49 -7.60
CA ILE A 47 -15.21 -13.12 -6.45
C ILE A 47 -16.69 -12.67 -6.39
N PRO A 48 -17.65 -13.62 -6.43
CA PRO A 48 -19.07 -13.30 -6.27
C PRO A 48 -19.33 -12.55 -4.97
N LYS A 49 -20.17 -11.51 -4.99
CA LYS A 49 -20.45 -10.65 -3.83
C LYS A 49 -20.79 -11.44 -2.55
N HIS A 50 -21.57 -12.51 -2.67
CA HIS A 50 -21.98 -13.35 -1.54
C HIS A 50 -20.84 -14.17 -0.91
N LYS A 51 -19.69 -14.31 -1.59
CA LYS A 51 -18.49 -15.00 -1.08
C LYS A 51 -17.38 -14.06 -0.62
N ARG A 52 -17.49 -12.76 -0.91
CA ARG A 52 -16.39 -11.80 -0.68
C ARG A 52 -15.92 -11.81 0.77
N ARG A 53 -16.86 -11.77 1.72
CA ARG A 53 -16.52 -11.75 3.15
C ARG A 53 -15.76 -13.02 3.56
N ASP A 54 -16.22 -14.20 3.16
CA ASP A 54 -15.56 -15.47 3.49
C ASP A 54 -14.13 -15.53 2.92
N GLU A 55 -13.95 -15.02 1.70
CA GLU A 55 -12.65 -14.93 1.05
C GLU A 55 -11.73 -13.89 1.71
N LEU A 56 -12.25 -12.74 2.14
CA LEU A 56 -11.48 -11.76 2.91
C LEU A 56 -11.06 -12.31 4.28
N VAL A 57 -11.94 -13.05 4.94
CA VAL A 57 -11.66 -13.77 6.19
C VAL A 57 -10.53 -14.80 5.98
N ARG A 58 -10.57 -15.56 4.88
CA ARG A 58 -9.47 -16.48 4.50
C ARG A 58 -8.17 -15.72 4.25
N ASN A 59 -8.22 -14.65 3.46
CA ASN A 59 -7.06 -13.85 3.09
C ASN A 59 -6.40 -13.18 4.29
N ALA A 60 -7.18 -12.65 5.22
CA ALA A 60 -6.70 -12.08 6.48
C ALA A 60 -5.89 -13.11 7.28
N ARG A 61 -6.39 -14.35 7.39
CA ARG A 61 -5.66 -15.45 8.06
C ARG A 61 -4.34 -15.76 7.36
N LEU A 62 -4.30 -15.78 6.03
CA LEU A 62 -3.06 -16.04 5.30
C LEU A 62 -2.01 -14.95 5.59
N TRP A 63 -2.40 -13.68 5.57
CA TRP A 63 -1.48 -12.58 5.89
C TRP A 63 -0.97 -12.62 7.33
N ILE A 64 -1.82 -12.99 8.28
CA ILE A 64 -1.41 -13.24 9.67
C ILE A 64 -0.38 -14.39 9.73
N GLN A 65 -0.64 -15.51 9.05
CA GLN A 65 0.28 -16.65 9.02
C GLN A 65 1.63 -16.31 8.36
N ILE A 66 1.62 -15.51 7.29
CA ILE A 66 2.84 -15.03 6.62
C ILE A 66 3.64 -14.17 7.60
N ALA A 67 2.98 -13.20 8.26
CA ALA A 67 3.63 -12.35 9.24
C ALA A 67 4.22 -13.14 10.41
N GLU A 68 3.53 -14.18 10.88
CA GLU A 68 4.03 -15.06 11.95
C GLU A 68 5.24 -15.90 11.51
N LYS A 69 5.22 -16.46 10.30
CA LYS A 69 6.31 -17.30 9.80
C LYS A 69 7.58 -16.51 9.48
N LEU A 70 7.44 -15.25 9.08
CA LEU A 70 8.55 -14.38 8.67
C LEU A 70 8.95 -13.35 9.74
N ASP A 71 8.35 -13.44 10.92
CA ASP A 71 8.56 -12.53 12.05
C ASP A 71 8.37 -11.05 11.65
N TRP A 72 7.29 -10.76 10.92
CA TRP A 72 6.98 -9.41 10.48
C TRP A 72 6.29 -8.59 11.56
N ALA A 73 6.65 -7.32 11.60
CA ALA A 73 6.02 -6.32 12.43
C ALA A 73 4.85 -5.60 11.74
N VAL A 74 4.88 -5.56 10.40
CA VAL A 74 3.90 -4.87 9.57
C VAL A 74 3.30 -5.82 8.54
N ILE A 75 1.97 -5.84 8.43
CA ILE A 75 1.25 -6.51 7.35
C ILE A 75 0.97 -5.48 6.27
N THR A 76 1.56 -5.66 5.09
CA THR A 76 1.44 -4.78 3.91
C THR A 76 0.47 -5.33 2.86
N GLY A 77 0.16 -6.62 2.92
CA GLY A 77 -0.49 -7.38 1.83
C GLY A 77 -1.96 -7.07 1.53
N ILE A 78 -2.51 -6.01 2.14
CA ILE A 78 -3.88 -5.54 1.93
C ILE A 78 -3.98 -4.56 0.74
N HIS A 79 -2.89 -3.91 0.33
CA HIS A 79 -2.89 -2.88 -0.72
C HIS A 79 -3.39 -3.35 -2.10
N TRP A 80 -3.47 -4.67 -2.32
CA TRP A 80 -4.00 -5.27 -3.54
C TRP A 80 -5.53 -5.24 -3.67
N LEU A 81 -6.23 -4.80 -2.63
CA LEU A 81 -7.69 -4.76 -2.57
C LEU A 81 -8.21 -3.34 -2.78
N PRO A 82 -9.45 -3.15 -3.26
CA PRO A 82 -10.09 -1.82 -3.24
C PRO A 82 -10.27 -1.33 -1.79
N VAL A 83 -10.39 -0.01 -1.61
CA VAL A 83 -10.40 0.66 -0.29
C VAL A 83 -11.40 0.03 0.69
N ASP A 84 -12.64 -0.25 0.24
CA ASP A 84 -13.68 -0.86 1.06
C ASP A 84 -13.27 -2.24 1.60
N ALA A 85 -12.68 -3.07 0.72
CA ALA A 85 -12.18 -4.39 1.09
C ALA A 85 -10.90 -4.34 1.93
N GLN A 86 -10.06 -3.31 1.78
CA GLN A 86 -8.92 -3.08 2.68
C GLN A 86 -9.40 -2.81 4.10
N ILE A 87 -10.37 -1.90 4.26
CA ILE A 87 -10.94 -1.53 5.55
C ILE A 87 -11.62 -2.75 6.21
N GLU A 88 -12.38 -3.54 5.45
CA GLU A 88 -12.96 -4.78 5.98
C GLU A 88 -11.86 -5.77 6.41
N THR A 89 -10.80 -5.92 5.61
CA THR A 89 -9.67 -6.79 5.96
C THR A 89 -8.94 -6.32 7.23
N VAL A 90 -8.77 -5.02 7.42
CA VAL A 90 -8.24 -4.44 8.66
C VAL A 90 -9.09 -4.85 9.85
N ALA A 91 -10.41 -4.65 9.77
CA ALA A 91 -11.33 -5.02 10.85
C ALA A 91 -11.24 -6.52 11.17
N LEU A 92 -11.16 -7.38 10.15
CA LEU A 92 -11.01 -8.83 10.32
C LEU A 92 -9.69 -9.21 10.98
N ILE A 93 -8.57 -8.59 10.60
CA ILE A 93 -7.28 -8.84 11.24
C ILE A 93 -7.32 -8.40 12.71
N ARG A 94 -7.90 -7.22 13.00
CA ARG A 94 -8.07 -6.73 14.37
C ARG A 94 -8.96 -7.65 15.21
N GLU A 95 -10.01 -8.22 14.62
CA GLU A 95 -10.85 -9.23 15.30
C GLU A 95 -10.06 -10.49 15.66
N MET A 96 -9.19 -10.96 14.76
CA MET A 96 -8.42 -12.20 14.93
C MET A 96 -7.24 -12.07 15.90
N VAL A 97 -6.50 -10.96 15.86
CA VAL A 97 -5.22 -10.81 16.59
C VAL A 97 -5.08 -9.49 17.35
N GLY A 98 -6.13 -8.67 17.42
CA GLY A 98 -6.09 -7.38 18.09
C GLY A 98 -5.07 -6.42 17.46
N ASP A 99 -4.37 -5.68 18.31
CA ASP A 99 -3.37 -4.68 17.89
C ASP A 99 -1.94 -5.25 17.78
N LYS A 100 -1.83 -6.55 17.49
CA LYS A 100 -0.53 -7.26 17.43
C LYS A 100 0.39 -6.71 16.33
N TYR A 101 -0.13 -6.54 15.12
CA TYR A 101 0.62 -6.07 13.95
C TYR A 101 0.28 -4.63 13.60
N MET A 102 1.26 -3.94 13.05
CA MET A 102 1.01 -2.70 12.31
C MET A 102 0.39 -3.06 10.95
N LEU A 103 -0.60 -2.32 10.48
CA LEU A 103 -1.27 -2.56 9.21
C LEU A 103 -0.95 -1.44 8.25
N ALA A 104 -0.39 -1.78 7.10
CA ALA A 104 0.05 -0.83 6.11
C ALA A 104 -0.58 -1.10 4.75
N THR A 105 -0.75 -0.03 3.98
CA THR A 105 -1.18 -0.10 2.58
C THR A 105 -0.34 0.81 1.71
N GLY A 106 -0.54 0.76 0.41
CA GLY A 106 0.15 1.58 -0.58
C GLY A 106 -0.84 2.27 -1.51
N LEU A 107 -0.53 3.51 -1.88
CA LEU A 107 -1.24 4.24 -2.93
C LEU A 107 -0.30 5.22 -3.63
N THR A 108 -0.76 5.72 -4.77
CA THR A 108 -0.08 6.75 -5.56
C THR A 108 -0.99 7.97 -5.60
N GLY A 109 -0.43 9.16 -5.40
CA GLY A 109 -1.19 10.42 -5.44
C GLY A 109 -0.55 11.51 -6.29
N THR A 110 0.59 11.21 -6.92
CA THR A 110 1.45 12.17 -7.62
C THR A 110 1.93 11.58 -8.94
N GLN A 111 2.39 12.42 -9.86
CA GLN A 111 2.96 11.97 -11.11
C GLN A 111 4.36 11.38 -10.88
N GLY A 112 4.50 10.09 -11.17
CA GLY A 112 5.80 9.42 -11.27
C GLY A 112 6.27 9.26 -12.72
N ILE A 113 7.25 8.39 -12.91
CA ILE A 113 7.64 7.88 -14.21
C ILE A 113 6.44 7.10 -14.79
N PRO A 114 5.91 7.49 -15.97
CA PRO A 114 4.79 6.79 -16.58
C PRO A 114 5.25 5.46 -17.20
N SER A 115 4.29 4.63 -17.57
CA SER A 115 4.57 3.48 -18.44
C SER A 115 5.15 3.93 -19.79
N SER A 116 5.76 3.01 -20.54
CA SER A 116 6.30 3.32 -21.86
C SER A 116 5.24 3.84 -22.84
N GLU A 117 4.00 3.38 -22.69
CA GLU A 117 2.87 3.79 -23.54
C GLU A 117 2.39 5.21 -23.19
N GLU A 118 2.45 5.58 -21.91
CA GLU A 118 2.01 6.88 -21.40
C GLU A 118 3.10 7.97 -21.45
N MET A 119 4.35 7.58 -21.72
CA MET A 119 5.50 8.49 -21.78
C MET A 119 5.31 9.63 -22.80
N ASN A 120 4.97 9.30 -24.05
CA ASN A 120 4.78 10.31 -25.10
C ASN A 120 3.57 11.23 -24.79
N PRO A 121 2.38 10.69 -24.42
CA PRO A 121 1.27 11.53 -23.98
C PRO A 121 1.63 12.50 -22.86
N LEU A 122 2.35 12.04 -21.83
CA LEU A 122 2.77 12.89 -20.72
C LEU A 122 3.68 14.03 -21.22
N ILE A 123 4.70 13.71 -22.03
CA ILE A 123 5.62 14.72 -22.58
C ILE A 123 4.87 15.74 -23.43
N THR A 124 3.94 15.30 -24.30
CA THR A 124 3.10 16.20 -25.11
C THR A 124 2.29 17.14 -24.23
N ARG A 125 1.62 16.63 -23.19
CA ARG A 125 0.89 17.48 -22.24
C ARG A 125 1.80 18.47 -21.53
N MET A 126 2.98 18.04 -21.08
CA MET A 126 3.93 18.93 -20.43
C MET A 126 4.43 20.07 -21.33
N SER A 127 4.50 19.86 -22.64
CA SER A 127 4.89 20.91 -23.61
C SER A 127 3.74 21.78 -24.09
N GLU A 128 2.55 21.22 -24.27
CA GLU A 128 1.43 21.87 -24.97
C GLU A 128 0.29 22.31 -24.03
N ASP A 129 0.09 21.64 -22.89
CA ASP A 129 -1.01 21.85 -21.95
C ASP A 129 -0.57 21.54 -20.50
N ILE A 130 0.42 22.31 -20.01
CA ILE A 130 0.96 22.09 -18.66
C ILE A 130 -0.06 22.48 -17.57
N GLU A 131 -0.88 23.51 -17.82
CA GLU A 131 -1.87 23.99 -16.86
C GLU A 131 -3.00 22.96 -16.69
N GLY A 132 -3.49 22.38 -17.77
CA GLY A 132 -4.46 21.29 -17.71
C GLY A 132 -3.87 20.03 -17.06
N LEU A 133 -2.59 19.73 -17.31
CA LEU A 133 -1.90 18.64 -16.61
C LEU A 133 -1.83 18.89 -15.11
N GLU A 134 -1.46 20.09 -14.66
CA GLU A 134 -1.41 20.47 -13.26
C GLU A 134 -2.79 20.38 -12.59
N GLU A 135 -3.86 20.77 -13.28
CA GLU A 135 -5.23 20.63 -12.77
C GLU A 135 -5.60 19.16 -12.52
N ASP A 136 -5.28 18.27 -13.47
CA ASP A 136 -5.56 16.83 -13.33
C ASP A 136 -4.72 16.19 -12.22
N LEU A 137 -3.44 16.56 -12.12
CA LEU A 137 -2.57 16.11 -11.03
C LEU A 137 -3.05 16.62 -9.66
N GLY A 138 -3.61 17.83 -9.61
CA GLY A 138 -4.28 18.36 -8.41
C GLY A 138 -5.45 17.48 -7.98
N LYS A 139 -6.33 17.09 -8.92
CA LYS A 139 -7.45 16.16 -8.64
C LYS A 139 -6.96 14.80 -8.16
N MET A 140 -5.87 14.28 -8.72
CA MET A 140 -5.26 13.02 -8.26
C MET A 140 -4.73 13.14 -6.82
N CYS A 141 -4.07 14.24 -6.49
CA CYS A 141 -3.60 14.52 -5.13
C CYS A 141 -4.77 14.58 -4.14
N ASP A 142 -5.85 15.28 -4.51
CA ASP A 142 -7.04 15.43 -3.67
C ASP A 142 -7.74 14.10 -3.43
N GLN A 143 -7.86 13.26 -4.48
CA GLN A 143 -8.44 11.93 -4.35
C GLN A 143 -7.56 11.04 -3.44
N ALA A 144 -6.25 11.01 -3.66
CA ALA A 144 -5.34 10.26 -2.81
C ALA A 144 -5.43 10.72 -1.34
N ALA A 145 -5.51 12.03 -1.08
CA ALA A 145 -5.71 12.56 0.26
C ALA A 145 -7.05 12.13 0.87
N SER A 146 -8.11 12.03 0.07
CA SER A 146 -9.40 11.49 0.50
C SER A 146 -9.28 10.00 0.89
N ASP A 147 -8.66 9.19 0.04
CA ASP A 147 -8.48 7.76 0.26
C ASP A 147 -7.64 7.50 1.51
N ILE A 148 -6.56 8.27 1.72
CA ILE A 148 -5.74 8.21 2.95
C ILE A 148 -6.59 8.43 4.19
N ARG A 149 -7.49 9.43 4.18
CA ARG A 149 -8.36 9.71 5.33
C ARG A 149 -9.31 8.55 5.59
N GLU A 150 -9.90 7.98 4.55
CA GLU A 150 -10.81 6.84 4.67
C GLU A 150 -10.08 5.59 5.21
N LEU A 151 -8.93 5.26 4.63
CA LEU A 151 -8.08 4.15 5.07
C LEU A 151 -7.62 4.30 6.52
N THR A 152 -7.17 5.49 6.90
CA THR A 152 -6.75 5.80 8.28
C THR A 152 -7.92 5.68 9.26
N ALA A 153 -9.09 6.21 8.90
CA ALA A 153 -10.32 6.05 9.68
C ALA A 153 -10.74 4.58 9.81
N GLY A 154 -10.44 3.76 8.80
CA GLY A 154 -10.63 2.32 8.78
C GLY A 154 -9.62 1.51 9.59
N GLY A 155 -8.62 2.14 10.22
CA GLY A 155 -7.66 1.49 11.12
C GLY A 155 -6.31 1.09 10.50
N ILE A 156 -6.00 1.60 9.30
CA ILE A 156 -4.65 1.54 8.72
C ILE A 156 -3.70 2.40 9.57
N ASP A 157 -2.52 1.86 9.87
CA ASP A 157 -1.49 2.54 10.66
C ASP A 157 -0.48 3.29 9.77
N ILE A 158 -0.19 2.77 8.57
CA ILE A 158 0.76 3.37 7.62
C ILE A 158 0.19 3.36 6.20
N VAL A 159 0.36 4.47 5.50
CA VAL A 159 0.16 4.52 4.05
C VAL A 159 1.49 4.85 3.38
N PHE A 160 1.96 3.94 2.52
CA PHE A 160 3.11 4.19 1.66
C PHE A 160 2.68 4.92 0.39
N LEU A 161 3.30 6.07 0.12
CA LEU A 161 3.13 6.77 -1.15
C LEU A 161 4.12 6.19 -2.17
N LEU A 162 3.62 5.33 -3.04
CA LEU A 162 4.41 4.56 -4.00
C LEU A 162 4.45 5.32 -5.33
N THR A 163 5.52 6.07 -5.56
CA THR A 163 5.71 6.82 -6.80
C THR A 163 7.19 6.89 -7.14
N ASP A 164 7.52 6.42 -8.34
CA ASP A 164 8.90 6.45 -8.83
C ASP A 164 9.21 7.81 -9.46
N TYR A 165 10.20 8.51 -8.89
CA TYR A 165 10.58 9.86 -9.34
C TYR A 165 11.92 9.91 -10.07
N ALA A 166 12.67 8.81 -10.09
CA ALA A 166 14.05 8.79 -10.59
C ALA A 166 14.40 7.49 -11.31
N PHE A 167 15.21 7.63 -12.35
CA PHE A 167 15.97 6.54 -12.92
C PHE A 167 17.25 6.31 -12.11
N ASN A 168 17.95 5.22 -12.39
CA ASN A 168 19.27 4.94 -11.81
C ASN A 168 20.32 6.03 -12.12
N SER A 169 20.12 6.84 -13.17
CA SER A 169 21.03 7.90 -13.61
C SER A 169 20.62 9.30 -13.15
N GLY A 170 19.48 9.46 -12.49
CA GLY A 170 19.00 10.77 -12.05
C GLY A 170 17.48 10.90 -12.06
N PRO A 171 16.95 12.06 -11.61
CA PRO A 171 15.52 12.27 -11.51
C PRO A 171 14.87 12.34 -12.89
N PHE A 172 13.64 11.82 -13.00
CA PHE A 172 12.86 11.91 -14.24
C PHE A 172 12.42 13.35 -14.51
N PHE A 173 11.94 14.03 -13.47
CA PHE A 173 11.63 15.45 -13.51
C PHE A 173 12.82 16.28 -13.03
N SER A 174 13.13 17.38 -13.74
CA SER A 174 14.10 18.33 -13.19
C SER A 174 13.57 18.92 -11.87
N PRO A 175 14.44 19.37 -10.94
CA PRO A 175 14.00 19.98 -9.69
C PRO A 175 13.07 21.19 -9.88
N ARG A 176 13.17 21.89 -11.02
CA ARG A 176 12.27 23.00 -11.37
C ARG A 176 10.87 22.49 -11.71
N MET A 177 10.76 21.35 -12.38
CA MET A 177 9.48 20.75 -12.77
C MET A 177 8.81 20.11 -11.55
N PHE A 178 9.57 19.42 -10.70
CA PHE A 178 9.06 18.77 -9.50
C PHE A 178 8.47 19.75 -8.46
N ARG A 179 8.91 21.01 -8.45
CA ARG A 179 8.42 22.03 -7.50
C ARG A 179 7.08 22.66 -7.90
N ARG A 180 6.66 22.47 -9.15
CA ARG A 180 5.35 22.92 -9.62
C ARG A 180 4.31 21.92 -9.15
#